data_AF-A0AAD7ES99-F1
#
_entry.id   AF-A0AAD7ES99-F1
#
_cell.length_a   1.000
_cell.length_b   1.000
_cell.length_c   1.000
_cell.angle_alpha   90.00
_cell.angle_beta   90.00
_cell.angle_gamma   90.00
#
_symmetry.space_group_name_H-M   'P 1'
#
loop_
_entity.id
_entity.type
_entity.pdbx_description
1 polymer ?
#
loop_
_entity_poly.entity_id
_entity_poly.type
_entity_poly.pdbx_seq_one_letter_code
_entity_poly.pdbx_strand_id
1 'polypeptide(L)'
;MPVATKIPPFQLRALAFSPVDERAICMYHAKLMQLRDAALEAPLETGIQFSLDLDIPRQNPDPLSRRTPFIPSPIAPSGRPTICLELSQGLQTEPNGFSQVWTAHSGATPGLTFVLKIIQPSMCHLPHPDDTWVGNYTDPWNLANREAWGYQNLAQKQGLCIPYFFGIHEITTPSKKSAWVLVLEFIPGITGQDVIESMIITDIQAFCKLGVDAVTELARSGWVLSDLRAPNFILTGPRGAWTIVIIDLCDIRPVQVTKDIQKRATRAGYHFFCQFVTWVQDLGAGIQMFPWAEKNLPRGILDDCAL
;
A
#
# COMPACT_ATOMS: atom_id res chain seq x y z
N MET A 1 -6.57 3.34 -28.49
CA MET A 1 -6.55 2.88 -27.09
C MET A 1 -5.40 1.90 -26.94
N PRO A 2 -4.53 2.03 -25.92
CA PRO A 2 -3.48 1.05 -25.66
C PRO A 2 -4.13 -0.30 -25.31
N VAL A 3 -3.71 -1.36 -26.00
CA VAL A 3 -4.22 -2.73 -25.79
C VAL A 3 -3.23 -3.48 -24.92
N ALA A 4 -3.69 -4.08 -23.81
CA ALA A 4 -2.87 -4.95 -22.98
C ALA A 4 -2.57 -6.27 -23.74
N THR A 5 -1.31 -6.48 -24.14
CA THR A 5 -0.86 -7.72 -24.79
C THR A 5 -0.29 -8.72 -23.79
N LYS A 6 -0.50 -10.02 -24.00
CA LYS A 6 0.22 -11.11 -23.31
C LYS A 6 1.73 -10.88 -23.44
N ILE A 7 2.41 -10.81 -22.30
CA ILE A 7 3.73 -10.21 -22.10
C ILE A 7 4.84 -11.02 -22.81
N PRO A 8 5.55 -10.44 -23.81
CA PRO A 8 6.91 -10.86 -24.12
C PRO A 8 7.87 -10.40 -23.00
N PRO A 9 8.96 -11.13 -22.72
CA PRO A 9 9.90 -10.75 -21.66
C PRO A 9 10.42 -9.32 -21.88
N PHE A 10 10.22 -8.51 -20.84
CA PHE A 10 10.47 -7.08 -20.70
C PHE A 10 11.82 -6.60 -21.29
N GLN A 11 11.80 -5.54 -22.11
CA GLN A 11 13.03 -4.91 -22.66
C GLN A 11 13.89 -4.22 -21.60
N LEU A 12 13.33 -3.81 -20.46
CA LEU A 12 14.10 -3.22 -19.34
C LEU A 12 14.70 -4.29 -18.41
N ARG A 13 14.24 -5.55 -18.44
CA ARG A 13 14.95 -6.68 -17.81
C ARG A 13 16.25 -7.01 -18.55
N ALA A 14 16.35 -6.57 -19.80
CA ALA A 14 17.53 -6.80 -20.65
C ALA A 14 18.66 -5.81 -20.35
N LEU A 15 18.42 -4.71 -19.63
CA LEU A 15 19.49 -3.98 -18.96
C LEU A 15 19.77 -4.74 -17.67
N ALA A 16 20.83 -5.54 -17.67
CA ALA A 16 21.32 -6.20 -16.47
C ALA A 16 21.74 -5.13 -15.44
N PHE A 17 20.79 -4.67 -14.63
CA PHE A 17 21.09 -3.86 -13.46
C PHE A 17 21.83 -4.78 -12.48
N SER A 18 23.14 -4.57 -12.37
CA SER A 18 23.96 -5.22 -11.36
C SER A 18 24.12 -4.25 -10.19
N PRO A 19 23.49 -4.50 -9.03
CA PRO A 19 23.59 -3.61 -7.87
C PRO A 19 24.99 -3.61 -7.23
N VAL A 20 25.92 -4.43 -7.73
CA VAL A 20 27.31 -4.50 -7.27
C VAL A 20 28.29 -3.85 -8.26
N ASP A 21 27.80 -3.35 -9.40
CA ASP A 21 28.61 -2.66 -10.41
C ASP A 21 28.22 -1.18 -10.45
N GLU A 22 29.09 -0.33 -9.90
CA GLU A 22 28.92 1.12 -9.86
C GLU A 22 28.68 1.73 -11.26
N ARG A 23 29.33 1.19 -12.30
CA ARG A 23 29.13 1.67 -13.67
C ARG A 23 27.74 1.31 -14.18
N ALA A 24 27.26 0.10 -13.88
CA ALA A 24 25.90 -0.31 -14.23
C ALA A 24 24.86 0.55 -13.51
N ILE A 25 25.10 0.89 -12.23
CA ILE A 25 24.27 1.80 -11.45
C ILE A 25 24.23 3.19 -12.09
N CYS A 26 25.39 3.79 -12.38
CA CYS A 26 25.48 5.10 -13.02
C CYS A 26 24.75 5.14 -14.38
N MET A 27 24.92 4.10 -15.21
CA MET A 27 24.24 4.00 -16.50
C MET A 27 22.73 3.87 -16.35
N TYR A 28 22.28 3.06 -15.39
CA TYR A 28 20.88 2.88 -15.10
C TYR A 28 20.24 4.16 -14.52
N HIS A 29 20.92 4.84 -13.59
CA HIS A 29 20.53 6.14 -13.06
C HIS A 29 20.37 7.17 -14.19
N ALA A 30 21.38 7.33 -15.05
CA ALA A 30 21.32 8.25 -16.19
C ALA A 30 20.15 7.91 -17.13
N LYS A 31 19.87 6.62 -17.34
CA LYS A 31 18.71 6.19 -18.14
C LYS A 31 17.39 6.56 -17.46
N LEU A 32 17.25 6.32 -16.17
CA LEU A 32 16.03 6.65 -15.42
C LEU A 32 15.81 8.17 -15.36
N MET A 33 16.86 8.98 -15.27
CA MET A 33 16.78 10.45 -15.38
C MET A 33 16.20 10.89 -16.72
N GLN A 34 16.70 10.37 -17.85
CA GLN A 34 16.11 10.67 -19.17
C GLN A 34 14.64 10.25 -19.27
N LEU A 35 14.30 9.10 -18.67
CA LEU A 35 12.92 8.61 -18.64
C LEU A 35 12.03 9.45 -17.70
N ARG A 36 12.60 10.06 -16.67
CA ARG A 36 11.93 10.96 -15.73
C ARG A 36 11.59 12.25 -16.44
N ASP A 37 12.53 12.84 -17.18
CA ASP A 37 12.27 14.04 -17.97
C ASP A 37 11.10 13.81 -18.93
N ALA A 38 11.13 12.71 -19.68
CA ALA A 38 10.02 12.34 -20.57
C ALA A 38 8.69 12.06 -19.85
N ALA A 39 8.74 11.60 -18.60
CA ALA A 39 7.55 11.40 -17.77
C ALA A 39 7.00 12.72 -17.22
N LEU A 40 7.86 13.69 -16.93
CA LEU A 40 7.46 15.03 -16.50
C LEU A 40 6.92 15.86 -17.67
N GLU A 41 7.39 15.63 -18.89
CA GLU A 41 6.84 16.23 -20.12
C GLU A 41 5.47 15.66 -20.52
N ALA A 42 5.21 14.40 -20.18
CA ALA A 42 3.94 13.71 -20.45
C ALA A 42 3.47 12.95 -19.20
N PRO A 43 3.03 13.68 -18.15
CA PRO A 43 2.69 13.09 -16.85
C PRO A 43 1.42 12.25 -16.91
N LEU A 44 1.22 11.46 -15.86
CA LEU A 44 -0.10 10.92 -15.58
C LEU A 44 -1.00 12.08 -15.10
N GLU A 45 -2.20 12.15 -15.65
CA GLU A 45 -3.19 13.18 -15.35
C GLU A 45 -4.60 12.60 -15.36
N THR A 46 -5.55 13.36 -14.80
CA THR A 46 -6.98 13.05 -14.82
C THR A 46 -7.47 12.85 -16.26
N GLY A 47 -8.32 11.85 -16.49
CA GLY A 47 -8.87 11.51 -17.80
C GLY A 47 -8.08 10.44 -18.56
N ILE A 48 -6.88 10.05 -18.11
CA ILE A 48 -6.15 8.92 -18.70
C ILE A 48 -6.89 7.62 -18.41
N GLN A 49 -7.04 6.79 -19.44
CA GLN A 49 -7.75 5.52 -19.36
C GLN A 49 -6.82 4.31 -19.53
N PHE A 50 -7.05 3.28 -18.70
CA PHE A 50 -6.39 1.98 -18.79
C PHE A 50 -7.44 0.88 -18.95
N SER A 51 -7.22 -0.05 -19.88
CA SER A 51 -8.03 -1.27 -20.01
C SER A 51 -7.32 -2.43 -19.31
N LEU A 52 -7.93 -2.95 -18.24
CA LEU A 52 -7.30 -3.93 -17.34
C LEU A 52 -8.19 -5.16 -17.16
N ASP A 53 -7.57 -6.34 -17.17
CA ASP A 53 -8.23 -7.63 -16.90
C ASP A 53 -8.16 -7.94 -15.40
N LEU A 54 -9.20 -7.59 -14.64
CA LEU A 54 -9.17 -7.69 -13.18
C LEU A 54 -9.32 -9.12 -12.66
N ASP A 55 -8.57 -9.45 -11.62
CA ASP A 55 -8.82 -10.61 -10.77
C ASP A 55 -9.94 -10.27 -9.79
N ILE A 56 -11.08 -10.96 -9.89
CA ILE A 56 -12.19 -10.78 -8.94
C ILE A 56 -11.88 -11.58 -7.68
N PRO A 57 -11.59 -10.93 -6.53
CA PRO A 57 -11.31 -11.65 -5.30
C PRO A 57 -12.57 -12.38 -4.85
N ARG A 58 -12.39 -13.53 -4.21
CA ARG A 58 -13.52 -14.25 -3.60
C ARG A 58 -14.05 -13.42 -2.44
N GLN A 59 -15.38 -13.36 -2.33
CA GLN A 59 -16.01 -12.78 -1.14
C GLN A 59 -15.49 -13.49 0.11
N ASN A 60 -15.06 -12.69 1.07
CA ASN A 60 -14.67 -13.20 2.38
C ASN A 60 -15.95 -13.66 3.11
N PRO A 61 -16.02 -14.91 3.60
CA PRO A 61 -17.22 -15.43 4.26
C PRO A 61 -17.51 -14.78 5.62
N ASP A 62 -16.57 -14.03 6.18
CA ASP A 62 -16.77 -13.32 7.44
C ASP A 62 -17.87 -12.26 7.31
N PRO A 63 -18.92 -12.28 8.17
CA PRO A 63 -20.04 -11.33 8.10
C PRO A 63 -19.63 -9.88 8.38
N LEU A 64 -18.47 -9.65 9.00
CA LEU A 64 -17.91 -8.31 9.23
C LEU A 64 -17.15 -7.79 8.00
N SER A 65 -16.94 -8.64 6.99
CA SER A 65 -16.26 -8.24 5.77
C SER A 65 -17.12 -7.30 4.94
N ARG A 66 -16.50 -6.24 4.41
CA ARG A 66 -17.08 -5.43 3.36
C ARG A 66 -17.43 -6.33 2.17
N ARG A 67 -18.45 -5.94 1.42
CA ARG A 67 -18.83 -6.68 0.22
C ARG A 67 -17.79 -6.44 -0.87
N THR A 68 -17.35 -7.50 -1.54
CA THR A 68 -16.57 -7.38 -2.77
C THR A 68 -17.37 -6.54 -3.77
N PRO A 69 -16.77 -5.49 -4.35
CA PRO A 69 -17.44 -4.71 -5.38
C PRO A 69 -17.92 -5.58 -6.53
N PHE A 70 -19.18 -5.38 -6.93
CA PHE A 70 -19.71 -6.00 -8.13
C PHE A 70 -19.20 -5.25 -9.36
N ILE A 71 -18.48 -5.96 -10.24
CA ILE A 71 -17.91 -5.40 -11.47
C ILE A 71 -18.67 -5.99 -12.67
N PRO A 72 -19.75 -5.35 -13.14
CA PRO A 72 -20.38 -5.71 -14.40
C PRO A 72 -19.42 -5.39 -15.53
N SER A 73 -18.85 -6.43 -16.13
CA SER A 73 -17.90 -6.27 -17.20
C SER A 73 -18.00 -7.44 -18.17
N PRO A 74 -17.82 -7.20 -19.49
CA PRO A 74 -17.62 -8.29 -20.43
C PRO A 74 -16.42 -9.13 -19.97
N ILE A 75 -16.60 -10.45 -20.07
CA ILE A 75 -15.54 -11.42 -19.77
C ILE A 75 -14.60 -11.44 -20.97
N ALA A 76 -13.34 -11.07 -20.78
CA ALA A 76 -12.31 -11.17 -21.81
C ALA A 76 -12.06 -12.63 -22.21
N PRO A 77 -11.34 -12.87 -23.32
CA PRO A 77 -10.86 -14.22 -23.67
C PRO A 77 -10.05 -14.90 -22.57
N SER A 78 -9.47 -14.12 -21.64
CA SER A 78 -8.77 -14.60 -20.44
C SER A 78 -9.70 -15.22 -19.40
N GLY A 79 -11.03 -15.11 -19.57
CA GLY A 79 -12.01 -15.50 -18.57
C GLY A 79 -12.17 -14.48 -17.44
N ARG A 80 -11.46 -13.35 -17.51
CA ARG A 80 -11.48 -12.27 -16.50
C ARG A 80 -12.30 -11.08 -17.00
N PRO A 81 -12.95 -10.33 -16.13
CA PRO A 81 -13.60 -9.08 -16.52
C PRO A 81 -12.57 -8.03 -16.97
N THR A 82 -12.75 -7.49 -18.18
CA THR A 82 -11.96 -6.35 -18.68
C THR A 82 -12.69 -5.04 -18.41
N ILE A 83 -12.12 -4.22 -17.53
CA ILE A 83 -12.67 -2.90 -17.21
C ILE A 83 -11.81 -1.78 -17.80
N CYS A 84 -12.42 -0.67 -18.17
CA CYS A 84 -11.73 0.57 -18.50
C CYS A 84 -11.78 1.50 -17.29
N LEU A 85 -10.63 1.77 -16.68
CA LEU A 85 -10.47 2.68 -15.55
C LEU A 85 -9.90 4.01 -16.02
N GLU A 86 -10.58 5.10 -15.70
CA GLU A 86 -10.16 6.47 -15.96
C GLU A 86 -9.64 7.11 -14.68
N LEU A 87 -8.42 7.66 -14.72
CA LEU A 87 -7.82 8.37 -13.59
C LEU A 87 -8.66 9.61 -13.24
N SER A 88 -9.02 9.76 -11.97
CA SER A 88 -9.84 10.88 -11.50
C SER A 88 -9.07 11.89 -10.65
N GLN A 89 -8.37 11.42 -9.61
CA GLN A 89 -7.67 12.29 -8.66
C GLN A 89 -6.33 11.66 -8.26
N GLY A 90 -5.25 12.44 -8.36
CA GLY A 90 -3.95 12.09 -7.80
C GLY A 90 -3.96 12.23 -6.29
N LEU A 91 -3.73 11.14 -5.57
CA LEU A 91 -3.58 11.13 -4.11
C LEU A 91 -2.11 11.32 -3.70
N GLN A 92 -1.19 10.78 -4.50
CA GLN A 92 0.26 10.95 -4.36
C GLN A 92 0.87 10.92 -5.76
N THR A 93 1.36 12.04 -6.27
CA THR A 93 1.85 12.12 -7.66
C THR A 93 3.28 12.66 -7.77
N GLU A 94 3.87 13.02 -6.63
CA GLU A 94 5.18 13.62 -6.57
C GLU A 94 6.29 12.65 -7.02
N PRO A 95 7.32 13.13 -7.73
CA PRO A 95 8.49 12.34 -8.06
C PRO A 95 9.28 11.97 -6.80
N ASN A 96 10.10 10.92 -6.91
CA ASN A 96 10.92 10.37 -5.81
C ASN A 96 10.14 9.64 -4.71
N GLY A 97 8.82 9.49 -4.84
CA GLY A 97 8.06 8.51 -4.06
C GLY A 97 8.35 7.08 -4.53
N PHE A 98 7.83 6.07 -3.83
CA PHE A 98 7.91 4.67 -4.30
C PHE A 98 6.91 4.36 -5.42
N SER A 99 5.84 5.14 -5.50
CA SER A 99 4.76 5.00 -6.48
C SER A 99 3.99 6.31 -6.62
N GLN A 100 3.23 6.42 -7.70
CA GLN A 100 2.13 7.38 -7.80
C GLN A 100 0.82 6.68 -7.41
N VAL A 101 -0.02 7.30 -6.59
CA VAL A 101 -1.31 6.77 -6.15
C VAL A 101 -2.42 7.64 -6.71
N TRP A 102 -3.36 7.01 -7.41
CA TRP A 102 -4.50 7.67 -8.04
C TRP A 102 -5.81 7.00 -7.65
N THR A 103 -6.88 7.78 -7.56
CA THR A 103 -8.22 7.21 -7.70
C THR A 103 -8.57 7.05 -9.17
N ALA A 104 -9.41 6.07 -9.49
CA ALA A 104 -9.97 5.92 -10.82
C ALA A 104 -11.41 5.41 -10.75
N HIS A 105 -12.18 5.69 -11.80
CA HIS A 105 -13.55 5.20 -11.95
C HIS A 105 -13.73 4.51 -13.29
N SER A 106 -14.75 3.67 -13.38
CA SER A 106 -15.18 3.07 -14.64
C SER A 106 -16.52 3.66 -15.07
N GLY A 107 -16.60 4.12 -16.32
CA GLY A 107 -17.85 4.59 -16.91
C GLY A 107 -18.92 3.50 -17.00
N ALA A 108 -18.53 2.22 -17.00
CA ALA A 108 -19.47 1.09 -17.00
C ALA A 108 -20.06 0.81 -15.60
N THR A 109 -19.41 1.30 -14.54
CA THR A 109 -19.82 1.10 -13.14
C THR A 109 -19.86 2.42 -12.39
N PRO A 110 -20.84 3.30 -12.68
CA PRO A 110 -20.96 4.56 -11.97
C PRO A 110 -21.01 4.35 -10.45
N GLY A 111 -20.22 5.12 -9.72
CA GLY A 111 -20.14 5.06 -8.26
C GLY A 111 -19.10 4.07 -7.70
N LEU A 112 -18.51 3.21 -8.53
CA LEU A 112 -17.38 2.38 -8.09
C LEU A 112 -16.06 3.12 -8.31
N THR A 113 -15.30 3.30 -7.22
CA THR A 113 -13.98 3.93 -7.23
C THR A 113 -12.92 2.89 -6.90
N PHE A 114 -11.80 2.96 -7.61
CA PHE A 114 -10.62 2.14 -7.41
C PHE A 114 -9.43 3.00 -7.00
N VAL A 115 -8.44 2.39 -6.37
CA VAL A 115 -7.10 2.97 -6.18
C VAL A 115 -6.14 2.28 -7.14
N LEU A 116 -5.40 3.07 -7.90
CA LEU A 116 -4.33 2.63 -8.77
C LEU A 116 -3.01 3.09 -8.17
N LYS A 117 -2.23 2.14 -7.65
CA LYS A 117 -0.84 2.38 -7.21
C LYS A 117 0.09 2.07 -8.37
N ILE A 118 0.57 3.10 -9.04
CA ILE A 118 1.37 3.04 -10.26
C ILE A 118 2.85 3.18 -9.91
N ILE A 119 3.59 2.12 -10.14
CA ILE A 119 5.03 2.03 -9.94
C ILE A 119 5.69 2.21 -11.30
N GLN A 120 6.08 3.46 -11.57
CA GLN A 120 6.80 3.83 -12.78
C GLN A 120 8.28 4.00 -12.45
N PRO A 121 9.20 3.19 -13.00
CA PRO A 121 10.61 3.17 -12.61
C PRO A 121 11.28 4.55 -12.56
N SER A 122 11.00 5.40 -13.54
CA SER A 122 11.61 6.72 -13.63
C SER A 122 11.06 7.74 -12.62
N MET A 123 9.90 7.48 -12.04
CA MET A 123 9.28 8.32 -11.01
C MET A 123 9.60 7.85 -9.60
N CYS A 124 10.08 6.61 -9.45
CA CYS A 124 10.57 6.05 -8.20
C CYS A 124 11.85 6.76 -7.71
N HIS A 125 12.27 6.49 -6.47
CA HIS A 125 13.63 6.82 -6.02
C HIS A 125 14.66 6.29 -7.03
N LEU A 126 15.66 7.10 -7.36
CA LEU A 126 16.69 6.70 -8.32
C LEU A 126 17.84 6.00 -7.58
N PRO A 127 18.47 5.00 -8.20
CA PRO A 127 19.63 4.36 -7.58
C PRO A 127 20.81 5.34 -7.56
N HIS A 128 21.36 5.60 -6.38
CA HIS A 128 22.57 6.39 -6.21
C HIS A 128 23.82 5.48 -6.26
N PRO A 129 24.98 5.95 -6.77
CA PRO A 129 26.23 5.17 -6.70
C PRO A 129 26.62 4.77 -5.26
N ASP A 130 26.23 5.56 -4.26
CA ASP A 130 26.44 5.22 -2.84
C ASP A 130 25.47 4.14 -2.33
N ASP A 131 24.42 3.79 -3.10
CA ASP A 131 23.53 2.65 -2.81
C ASP A 131 24.18 1.30 -3.16
N THR A 132 25.46 1.29 -3.54
CA THR A 132 26.29 0.10 -3.81
C THR A 132 26.39 -0.85 -2.61
N TRP A 133 25.93 -0.44 -1.42
CA TRP A 133 25.68 -1.35 -0.32
C TRP A 133 24.39 -2.15 -0.57
N VAL A 134 24.57 -3.45 -0.81
CA VAL A 134 23.52 -4.45 -1.02
C VAL A 134 22.29 -4.18 -0.14
N GLY A 135 21.20 -3.68 -0.75
CA GLY A 135 19.88 -3.59 -0.11
C GLY A 135 19.21 -2.23 -0.05
N ASN A 136 19.90 -1.12 -0.40
CA ASN A 136 19.30 0.22 -0.28
C ASN A 136 18.36 0.56 -1.44
N TYR A 137 18.71 0.19 -2.68
CA TYR A 137 17.84 0.36 -3.83
C TYR A 137 16.90 -0.84 -4.02
N THR A 138 15.60 -0.61 -3.93
CA THR A 138 14.60 -1.62 -4.31
C THR A 138 14.21 -1.44 -5.77
N ASP A 139 14.52 -2.45 -6.58
CA ASP A 139 14.05 -2.53 -7.96
C ASP A 139 12.51 -2.33 -8.03
N PRO A 140 12.00 -1.42 -8.87
CA PRO A 140 10.57 -1.12 -8.97
C PRO A 140 9.69 -2.34 -9.28
N TRP A 141 10.17 -3.32 -10.05
CA TRP A 141 9.43 -4.56 -10.26
C TRP A 141 9.35 -5.39 -8.97
N ASN A 142 10.45 -5.53 -8.24
CA ASN A 142 10.45 -6.17 -6.93
C ASN A 142 9.52 -5.47 -5.93
N LEU A 143 9.50 -4.13 -5.92
CA LEU A 143 8.57 -3.35 -5.11
C LEU A 143 7.11 -3.73 -5.40
N ALA A 144 6.73 -3.70 -6.69
CA ALA A 144 5.38 -4.04 -7.12
C ALA A 144 4.98 -5.49 -6.76
N ASN A 145 5.89 -6.44 -6.92
CA ASN A 145 5.62 -7.84 -6.60
C ASN A 145 5.56 -8.12 -5.12
N ARG A 146 6.40 -7.47 -4.30
CA ARG A 146 6.37 -7.66 -2.85
C ARG A 146 5.02 -7.23 -2.29
N GLU A 147 4.51 -6.08 -2.73
CA GLU A 147 3.20 -5.60 -2.31
C GLU A 147 2.06 -6.49 -2.84
N ALA A 148 2.07 -6.84 -4.13
CA ALA A 148 1.09 -7.76 -4.71
C ALA A 148 1.09 -9.12 -3.99
N TRP A 149 2.28 -9.63 -3.66
CA TRP A 149 2.46 -10.87 -2.88
C TRP A 149 1.83 -10.74 -1.49
N GLY A 150 2.00 -9.60 -0.82
CA GLY A 150 1.34 -9.32 0.46
C GLY A 150 -0.18 -9.45 0.39
N TYR A 151 -0.80 -8.79 -0.60
CA TYR A 151 -2.25 -8.88 -0.82
C TYR A 151 -2.72 -10.29 -1.15
N GLN A 152 -1.98 -11.03 -1.99
CA GLN A 152 -2.30 -12.40 -2.37
C GLN A 152 -2.26 -13.36 -1.17
N ASN A 153 -1.26 -13.24 -0.31
CA ASN A 153 -1.11 -14.11 0.85
C ASN A 153 -2.06 -13.76 2.01
N LEU A 154 -2.57 -12.52 2.02
CA LEU A 154 -3.60 -12.08 2.95
C LEU A 154 -5.02 -12.09 2.37
N ALA A 155 -5.30 -12.94 1.37
CA ALA A 155 -6.62 -13.01 0.75
C ALA A 155 -7.78 -13.16 1.77
N GLN A 156 -7.57 -13.90 2.86
CA GLN A 156 -8.56 -14.08 3.93
C GLN A 156 -8.79 -12.85 4.82
N LYS A 157 -7.96 -11.81 4.72
CA LYS A 157 -8.10 -10.54 5.44
C LYS A 157 -8.67 -9.43 4.54
N GLN A 158 -8.74 -9.65 3.21
CA GLN A 158 -9.35 -8.69 2.29
C GLN A 158 -10.84 -8.48 2.58
N GLY A 159 -11.27 -7.23 2.51
CA GLY A 159 -12.60 -6.77 2.90
C GLY A 159 -12.79 -6.62 4.43
N LEU A 160 -11.89 -7.18 5.26
CA LEU A 160 -11.92 -6.99 6.71
C LEU A 160 -11.04 -5.81 7.10
N CYS A 161 -9.74 -6.06 7.23
CA CYS A 161 -8.76 -5.06 7.66
C CYS A 161 -7.75 -4.69 6.57
N ILE A 162 -7.87 -5.23 5.36
CA ILE A 162 -7.12 -4.77 4.17
C ILE A 162 -8.08 -4.58 2.99
N PRO A 163 -7.74 -3.72 2.00
CA PRO A 163 -8.53 -3.56 0.78
C PRO A 163 -8.63 -4.84 -0.04
N TYR A 164 -9.70 -4.98 -0.84
CA TYR A 164 -9.69 -5.94 -1.93
C TYR A 164 -8.60 -5.60 -2.97
N PHE A 165 -7.89 -6.61 -3.43
CA PHE A 165 -6.85 -6.53 -4.46
C PHE A 165 -7.34 -7.18 -5.75
N PHE A 166 -7.35 -6.40 -6.82
CA PHE A 166 -7.86 -6.79 -8.13
C PHE A 166 -6.77 -7.20 -9.12
N GLY A 167 -5.51 -7.24 -8.67
CA GLY A 167 -4.38 -7.71 -9.48
C GLY A 167 -3.33 -6.64 -9.73
N ILE A 168 -2.24 -7.10 -10.34
CA ILE A 168 -1.12 -6.30 -10.81
C ILE A 168 -1.05 -6.40 -12.33
N HIS A 169 -0.91 -5.26 -13.00
CA HIS A 169 -0.88 -5.18 -14.46
C HIS A 169 0.33 -4.36 -14.93
N GLU A 170 0.86 -4.71 -16.10
CA GLU A 170 1.75 -3.84 -16.83
C GLU A 170 0.91 -2.87 -17.68
N ILE A 171 1.25 -1.59 -17.64
CA ILE A 171 0.59 -0.53 -18.41
C ILE A 171 1.62 0.26 -19.21
N THR A 172 1.15 0.94 -20.25
CA THR A 172 1.94 1.93 -20.99
C THR A 172 1.48 3.34 -20.58
N THR A 173 2.40 4.14 -20.05
CA THR A 173 2.16 5.53 -19.66
C THR A 173 2.01 6.47 -20.87
N PRO A 174 1.55 7.73 -20.71
CA PRO A 174 1.51 8.72 -21.79
C PRO A 174 2.86 8.92 -22.48
N SER A 175 3.95 8.92 -21.69
CA SER A 175 5.35 8.96 -22.16
C SER A 175 5.82 7.70 -22.89
N LYS A 176 4.91 6.76 -23.18
CA LYS A 176 5.14 5.48 -23.88
C LYS A 176 6.12 4.57 -23.16
N LYS A 177 6.19 4.66 -21.83
CA LYS A 177 7.04 3.81 -20.99
C LYS A 177 6.19 2.79 -20.26
N SER A 178 6.78 1.64 -19.95
CA SER A 178 6.13 0.64 -19.10
C SER A 178 6.11 1.10 -17.65
N ALA A 179 5.02 0.81 -16.96
CA ALA A 179 4.89 0.88 -15.52
C ALA A 179 4.07 -0.32 -15.02
N TRP A 180 4.10 -0.58 -13.72
CA TRP A 180 3.21 -1.56 -13.09
C TRP A 180 2.14 -0.84 -12.31
N VAL A 181 0.92 -1.34 -12.36
CA VAL A 181 -0.20 -0.82 -11.58
C VAL A 181 -0.79 -1.92 -10.72
N LEU A 182 -0.92 -1.65 -9.43
CA LEU A 182 -1.73 -2.44 -8.52
C LEU A 182 -3.11 -1.81 -8.45
N VAL A 183 -4.15 -2.62 -8.63
CA VAL A 183 -5.55 -2.17 -8.58
C VAL A 183 -6.17 -2.62 -7.26
N LEU A 184 -6.66 -1.66 -6.49
CA LEU A 184 -7.13 -1.84 -5.12
C LEU A 184 -8.55 -1.26 -4.94
N GLU A 185 -9.28 -1.78 -3.95
CA GLU A 185 -10.50 -1.18 -3.44
C GLU A 185 -10.20 0.22 -2.88
N PHE A 186 -10.99 1.21 -3.29
CA PHE A 186 -10.98 2.51 -2.63
C PHE A 186 -11.71 2.43 -1.28
N ILE A 187 -11.02 2.83 -0.21
CA ILE A 187 -11.57 2.86 1.14
C ILE A 187 -11.92 4.31 1.48
N PRO A 188 -13.22 4.68 1.55
CA PRO A 188 -13.60 6.01 2.01
C PRO A 188 -13.25 6.14 3.49
N GLY A 189 -12.49 7.16 3.87
CA GLY A 189 -12.08 7.34 5.25
C GLY A 189 -11.07 8.46 5.43
N ILE A 190 -10.50 8.51 6.63
CA ILE A 190 -9.49 9.50 7.03
C ILE A 190 -8.18 8.74 7.23
N THR A 191 -7.07 9.24 6.67
CA THR A 191 -5.78 8.58 6.88
C THR A 191 -5.34 8.72 8.34
N GLY A 192 -4.51 7.81 8.84
CA GLY A 192 -4.00 7.91 10.20
C GLY A 192 -3.25 9.22 10.43
N GLN A 193 -2.53 9.72 9.43
CA GLN A 193 -1.87 11.02 9.50
C GLN A 193 -2.88 12.15 9.73
N ASP A 194 -3.93 12.21 8.91
CA ASP A 194 -4.98 13.24 9.04
C ASP A 194 -5.72 13.13 10.38
N VAL A 195 -5.93 11.91 10.91
CA VAL A 195 -6.54 11.72 12.24
C VAL A 195 -5.67 12.37 13.32
N ILE A 196 -4.36 12.15 13.28
CA ILE A 196 -3.42 12.68 14.27
C ILE A 196 -3.34 14.21 14.14
N GLU A 197 -3.27 14.73 12.91
CA GLU A 197 -3.24 16.17 12.64
C GLU A 197 -4.53 16.89 13.03
N SER A 198 -5.69 16.21 12.99
CA SER A 198 -6.97 16.81 13.38
C SER A 198 -7.05 17.22 14.86
N MET A 199 -6.19 16.65 15.72
CA MET A 199 -6.18 16.86 17.18
C MET A 199 -7.52 16.54 17.87
N ILE A 200 -8.41 15.79 17.23
CA ILE A 200 -9.66 15.33 17.83
C ILE A 200 -9.36 14.10 18.70
N ILE A 201 -9.26 14.32 20.01
CA ILE A 201 -8.82 13.31 21.00
C ILE A 201 -9.60 11.99 20.88
N THR A 202 -10.91 12.02 20.66
CA THR A 202 -11.71 10.80 20.56
C THR A 202 -11.34 9.96 19.34
N ASP A 203 -10.97 10.61 18.25
CA ASP A 203 -10.69 9.95 16.98
C ASP A 203 -9.26 9.42 16.99
N ILE A 204 -8.33 10.18 17.59
CA ILE A 204 -6.97 9.76 17.94
C ILE A 204 -6.99 8.51 18.84
N GLN A 205 -7.82 8.49 19.89
CA GLN A 205 -7.97 7.32 20.77
C GLN A 205 -8.56 6.12 20.03
N ALA A 206 -9.58 6.34 19.18
CA ALA A 206 -10.17 5.28 18.38
C ALA A 206 -9.16 4.68 17.39
N PHE A 207 -8.41 5.54 16.69
CA PHE A 207 -7.36 5.13 15.77
C PHE A 207 -6.27 4.34 16.46
N CYS A 208 -5.76 4.82 17.60
CA CYS A 208 -4.78 4.11 18.41
C CYS A 208 -5.26 2.71 18.77
N LYS A 209 -6.46 2.61 19.35
CA LYS A 209 -7.02 1.33 19.80
C LYS A 209 -7.19 0.36 18.64
N LEU A 210 -7.84 0.81 17.57
CA LEU A 210 -8.13 -0.03 16.41
C LEU A 210 -6.85 -0.46 15.69
N GLY A 211 -5.85 0.43 15.60
CA GLY A 211 -4.55 0.10 15.02
C GLY A 211 -3.78 -0.95 15.81
N VAL A 212 -3.76 -0.84 17.15
CA VAL A 212 -3.20 -1.88 18.03
C VAL A 212 -3.92 -3.21 17.80
N ASP A 213 -5.26 -3.21 17.79
CA ASP A 213 -6.07 -4.41 17.59
C ASP A 213 -5.78 -5.06 16.22
N ALA A 214 -5.74 -4.27 15.14
CA ALA A 214 -5.52 -4.76 13.78
C ALA A 214 -4.11 -5.32 13.56
N VAL A 215 -3.07 -4.63 14.04
CA VAL A 215 -1.67 -5.10 13.93
C VAL A 215 -1.46 -6.36 14.79
N THR A 216 -2.07 -6.41 15.98
CA THR A 216 -2.02 -7.61 16.83
C THR A 216 -2.68 -8.79 16.13
N GLU A 217 -3.87 -8.61 15.55
CA GLU A 217 -4.59 -9.68 14.85
C GLU A 217 -3.86 -10.17 13.60
N LEU A 218 -3.22 -9.25 12.86
CA LEU A 218 -2.37 -9.58 11.74
C LEU A 218 -1.20 -10.49 12.19
N ALA A 219 -0.55 -10.12 13.30
CA ALA A 219 0.54 -10.90 13.89
C ALA A 219 0.09 -12.25 14.47
N ARG A 220 -1.10 -12.34 15.07
CA ARG A 220 -1.70 -13.64 15.48
C ARG A 220 -1.91 -14.56 14.30
N SER A 221 -2.23 -13.99 13.14
CA SER A 221 -2.42 -14.71 11.88
C SER A 221 -1.09 -15.11 11.21
N GLY A 222 0.05 -14.86 11.86
CA GLY A 222 1.37 -15.22 11.33
C GLY A 222 2.01 -14.16 10.43
N TRP A 223 1.57 -12.90 10.50
CA TRP A 223 2.02 -11.84 9.61
C TRP A 223 2.49 -10.60 10.35
N VAL A 224 3.63 -10.03 9.99
CA VAL A 224 4.11 -8.78 10.58
C VAL A 224 4.27 -7.74 9.48
N LEU A 225 3.70 -6.57 9.71
CA LEU A 225 3.94 -5.37 8.92
C LEU A 225 5.14 -4.63 9.52
N SER A 226 6.19 -4.43 8.74
CA SER A 226 7.39 -3.72 9.23
C SER A 226 7.25 -2.21 9.06
N ASP A 227 6.50 -1.78 8.04
CA ASP A 227 6.27 -0.38 7.71
C ASP A 227 5.02 0.19 8.41
N LEU A 228 5.12 0.32 9.72
CA LEU A 228 4.08 0.97 10.52
C LEU A 228 4.28 2.48 10.41
N ARG A 229 3.52 3.13 9.52
CA ARG A 229 3.45 4.60 9.39
C ARG A 229 1.99 5.03 9.43
N ALA A 230 1.68 6.18 10.01
CA ALA A 230 0.29 6.66 10.12
C ALA A 230 -0.48 6.71 8.77
N PRO A 231 0.11 7.15 7.65
CA PRO A 231 -0.54 7.14 6.34
C PRO A 231 -0.94 5.74 5.83
N ASN A 232 -0.32 4.67 6.34
CA ASN A 232 -0.62 3.29 5.92
C ASN A 232 -1.88 2.72 6.58
N PHE A 233 -2.65 3.54 7.29
CA PHE A 233 -3.87 3.16 7.95
C PHE A 233 -4.98 4.13 7.58
N ILE A 234 -6.18 3.61 7.33
CA ILE A 234 -7.38 4.39 7.06
C ILE A 234 -8.41 4.08 8.14
N LEU A 235 -8.85 5.11 8.85
CA LEU A 235 -10.01 5.05 9.76
C LEU A 235 -11.29 5.24 8.93
N THR A 236 -12.19 4.24 8.94
CA THR A 236 -13.39 4.23 8.08
C THR A 236 -14.64 3.74 8.81
N GLY A 237 -15.81 4.20 8.37
CA GLY A 237 -17.11 3.94 8.99
C GLY A 237 -17.72 5.22 9.61
N PRO A 238 -18.93 5.13 10.19
CA PRO A 238 -19.49 6.24 10.94
C PRO A 238 -18.84 6.36 12.33
N ARG A 239 -18.81 7.57 12.88
CA ARG A 239 -18.23 7.84 14.20
C ARG A 239 -18.93 6.98 15.27
N GLY A 240 -18.14 6.26 16.06
CA GLY A 240 -18.62 5.29 17.06
C GLY A 240 -18.73 3.84 16.56
N ALA A 241 -18.64 3.61 15.25
CA ALA A 241 -18.49 2.30 14.63
C ALA A 241 -17.30 2.27 13.66
N TRP A 242 -16.22 2.97 14.06
CA TRP A 242 -14.99 3.03 13.30
C TRP A 242 -14.38 1.63 13.15
N THR A 243 -13.79 1.42 11.98
CA THR A 243 -12.90 0.31 11.67
C THR A 243 -11.60 0.86 11.10
N ILE A 244 -10.55 0.04 11.10
CA ILE A 244 -9.26 0.42 10.53
C ILE A 244 -8.92 -0.51 9.38
N VAL A 245 -8.44 0.08 8.30
CA VAL A 245 -7.95 -0.65 7.12
C VAL A 245 -6.47 -0.35 6.95
N ILE A 246 -5.67 -1.40 6.88
CA ILE A 246 -4.23 -1.36 6.63
C ILE A 246 -4.03 -1.36 5.12
N ILE A 247 -3.28 -0.38 4.63
CA ILE A 247 -2.86 -0.25 3.23
C ILE A 247 -1.33 -0.32 3.15
N ASP A 248 -0.79 -0.34 1.94
CA ASP A 248 0.64 -0.47 1.66
C ASP A 248 1.30 -1.70 2.32
N LEU A 249 1.12 -2.85 1.69
CA LEU A 249 1.60 -4.13 2.22
C LEU A 249 2.99 -4.50 1.70
N CYS A 250 3.78 -3.55 1.19
CA CYS A 250 5.08 -3.83 0.58
C CYS A 250 6.08 -4.49 1.55
N ASP A 251 6.04 -4.10 2.83
CA ASP A 251 6.93 -4.60 3.88
C ASP A 251 6.28 -5.62 4.81
N ILE A 252 5.25 -6.31 4.32
CA ILE A 252 4.67 -7.44 5.04
C ILE A 252 5.51 -8.70 4.89
N ARG A 253 5.67 -9.43 5.98
CA ARG A 253 6.42 -10.69 6.01
C ARG A 253 5.72 -11.76 6.84
N PRO A 254 5.84 -13.03 6.44
CA PRO A 254 5.34 -14.12 7.23
C PRO A 254 6.26 -14.32 8.44
N VAL A 255 5.66 -14.72 9.54
CA VAL A 255 6.37 -15.07 10.77
C VAL A 255 6.05 -16.51 11.08
N GLN A 256 7.10 -17.30 11.36
CA GLN A 256 6.90 -18.68 11.78
C GLN A 256 5.97 -18.72 13.00
N VAL A 257 4.89 -19.49 12.87
CA VAL A 257 3.93 -19.74 13.95
C VAL A 257 4.61 -20.66 14.95
N THR A 258 5.18 -20.06 16.00
CA THR A 258 5.76 -20.78 17.13
C THR A 258 4.77 -20.80 18.29
N LYS A 259 5.10 -21.54 19.36
CA LYS A 259 4.34 -21.51 20.63
C LYS A 259 4.19 -20.10 21.22
N ASP A 260 5.06 -19.17 20.80
CA ASP A 260 5.08 -17.77 21.25
C ASP A 260 4.33 -16.80 20.33
N ILE A 261 3.48 -17.27 19.41
CA ILE A 261 2.78 -16.40 18.46
C ILE A 261 1.94 -15.34 19.18
N GLN A 262 1.34 -15.67 20.33
CA GLN A 262 0.60 -14.70 21.14
C GLN A 262 1.52 -13.61 21.70
N LYS A 263 2.70 -13.97 22.20
CA LYS A 263 3.68 -13.00 22.70
C LYS A 263 4.19 -12.10 21.58
N ARG A 264 4.42 -12.65 20.38
CA ARG A 264 4.80 -11.88 19.19
C ARG A 264 3.70 -10.94 18.74
N ALA A 265 2.45 -11.39 18.74
CA ALA A 265 1.31 -10.56 18.40
C ALA A 265 1.16 -9.37 19.35
N THR A 266 1.24 -9.63 20.66
CA THR A 266 1.23 -8.60 21.68
C THR A 266 2.35 -7.57 21.47
N ARG A 267 3.57 -8.04 21.13
CA ARG A 267 4.69 -7.14 20.81
C ARG A 267 4.47 -6.32 19.54
N ALA A 268 3.82 -6.88 18.52
CA ALA A 268 3.51 -6.15 17.28
C ALA A 268 2.49 -5.02 17.53
N GLY A 269 1.41 -5.31 18.26
CA GLY A 269 0.45 -4.28 18.67
C GLY A 269 1.09 -3.20 19.53
N TYR A 270 2.00 -3.58 20.42
CA TYR A 270 2.75 -2.62 21.21
C TYR A 270 3.71 -1.76 20.38
N HIS A 271 4.42 -2.37 19.43
CA HIS A 271 5.29 -1.63 18.52
C HIS A 271 4.50 -0.56 17.75
N PHE A 272 3.27 -0.88 17.29
CA PHE A 272 2.37 0.12 16.73
C PHE A 272 2.05 1.24 17.72
N PHE A 273 1.71 0.90 18.96
CA PHE A 273 1.44 1.90 20.00
C PHE A 273 2.62 2.85 20.23
N CYS A 274 3.85 2.35 20.30
CA CYS A 274 5.05 3.18 20.43
C CYS A 274 5.21 4.14 19.25
N GLN A 275 5.11 3.62 18.02
CA GLN A 275 5.18 4.45 16.81
C GLN A 275 4.10 5.54 16.83
N PHE A 276 2.89 5.19 17.23
CA PHE A 276 1.79 6.13 17.37
C PHE A 276 2.07 7.24 18.40
N VAL A 277 2.64 6.91 19.56
CA VAL A 277 3.05 7.92 20.55
C VAL A 277 4.08 8.87 19.94
N THR A 278 5.07 8.37 19.21
CA THR A 278 6.04 9.20 18.49
C THR A 278 5.36 10.14 17.49
N TRP A 279 4.42 9.64 16.68
CA TRP A 279 3.68 10.48 15.71
C TRP A 279 2.93 11.62 16.38
N VAL A 280 2.28 11.38 17.53
CA VAL A 280 1.55 12.40 18.30
C VAL A 280 2.52 13.42 18.93
N GLN A 281 3.65 12.95 19.45
CA GLN A 281 4.67 13.81 20.08
C GLN A 281 5.34 14.75 19.07
N ASP A 282 5.64 14.25 17.87
CA ASP A 282 6.28 15.04 16.80
C ASP A 282 5.42 16.23 16.36
N LEU A 283 4.10 16.16 16.53
CA LEU A 283 3.18 17.28 16.27
C LEU A 283 3.09 18.30 17.42
N GLY A 284 3.89 18.14 18.48
CA GLY A 284 3.90 19.04 19.64
C GLY A 284 2.62 18.98 20.48
N ALA A 285 1.79 17.95 20.27
CA ALA A 285 0.57 17.78 21.01
C ALA A 285 0.90 17.24 22.41
N GLY A 286 0.73 18.06 23.45
CA GLY A 286 0.87 17.68 24.86
C GLY A 286 -0.23 16.73 25.35
N ILE A 287 -0.65 15.77 24.52
CA ILE A 287 -1.72 14.83 24.84
C ILE A 287 -1.19 13.89 25.92
N GLN A 288 -1.74 14.01 27.13
CA GLN A 288 -1.55 13.02 28.19
C GLN A 288 -2.28 11.72 27.79
N MET A 289 -1.69 10.96 26.88
CA MET A 289 -2.20 9.64 26.50
C MET A 289 -1.90 8.54 27.52
N PHE A 290 -0.98 8.81 28.46
CA PHE A 290 -0.49 7.86 29.44
C PHE A 290 -1.59 7.18 30.27
N PRO A 291 -2.62 7.87 30.81
CA PRO A 291 -3.64 7.22 31.63
C PRO A 291 -4.49 6.21 30.86
N TRP A 292 -4.70 6.42 29.55
CA TRP A 292 -5.40 5.47 28.70
C TRP A 292 -4.52 4.27 28.36
N ALA A 293 -3.25 4.52 28.02
CA ALA A 293 -2.28 3.47 27.71
C ALA A 293 -2.05 2.54 28.91
N GLU A 294 -1.84 3.10 30.11
CA GLU A 294 -1.64 2.34 31.35
C GLU A 294 -2.85 1.47 31.74
N LYS A 295 -4.06 1.92 31.40
CA LYS A 295 -5.31 1.19 31.70
C LYS A 295 -5.58 0.06 30.70
N ASN A 296 -5.20 0.22 29.44
CA ASN A 296 -5.66 -0.64 28.35
C ASN A 296 -4.55 -1.52 27.74
N LEU A 297 -3.27 -1.19 27.97
CA LEU A 297 -2.16 -2.05 27.57
C LEU A 297 -1.80 -3.01 28.72
N PRO A 298 -1.49 -4.29 28.43
CA PRO A 298 -1.03 -5.23 29.44
C PRO A 298 0.19 -4.69 30.21
N ARG A 299 0.12 -4.67 31.56
CA ARG A 299 1.14 -4.07 32.43
C ARG A 299 2.58 -4.49 32.12
N GLY A 300 2.80 -5.78 31.84
CA GLY A 300 4.14 -6.30 31.54
C GLY A 300 4.77 -5.82 30.23
N ILE A 301 4.05 -5.02 29.44
CA ILE A 301 4.58 -4.44 28.20
C ILE A 301 5.19 -3.06 28.45
N LEU A 302 4.65 -2.28 29.39
CA LEU A 302 5.22 -0.98 29.76
C LEU A 302 6.57 -1.16 30.47
N ASP A 303 6.70 -2.23 31.25
CA ASP A 303 7.94 -2.57 31.97
C ASP A 303 9.10 -2.94 31.02
N ASP A 304 8.82 -3.54 29.86
CA ASP A 304 9.82 -3.91 28.84
C ASP A 304 10.39 -2.69 28.08
N CYS A 305 9.82 -1.48 28.30
CA CYS A 305 10.09 -0.29 27.49
C CYS A 305 10.61 0.90 28.29
N ALA A 306 10.82 0.71 29.60
CA ALA A 306 11.60 1.62 30.44
C ALA A 306 13.12 1.42 30.25
N LEU A 307 13.56 0.99 29.05
CA LEU A 307 14.96 0.78 28.65
C LEU A 307 15.35 1.73 27.52
#